data_AF-A0A2H3ATD2-F1
#
_entry.id   AF-A0A2H3ATD2-F1
#
_cell.length_a   1.000
_cell.length_b   1.000
_cell.length_c   1.000
_cell.angle_alpha   90.00
_cell.angle_beta   90.00
_cell.angle_gamma   90.00
#
_symmetry.space_group_name_H-M   'P 1'
#
loop_
_entity.id
_entity.type
_entity.pdbx_description
1 polymer ?
#
loop_
_entity_poly.entity_id
_entity_poly.type
_entity_poly.pdbx_seq_one_letter_code
_entity_poly.pdbx_strand_id
1 'polypeptide(L)'
;LREAIVKACPKQRNGKIKNWHKYIDIAVFADRVTTSSVTGYTPYYLLHGVEPLLPMDLIEATFMVEGFQSGISTEELLALRIRQL
;
A
#
# COMPACT_ATOMS: atom_id res chain seq x y z
N LEU A 1 5.76 0.96 -7.58
CA LEU A 1 4.30 0.82 -7.82
C LEU A 1 3.90 -0.37 -8.71
N ARG A 2 4.38 -0.51 -9.95
CA ARG A 2 4.00 -1.62 -10.85
C ARG A 2 4.15 -3.00 -10.20
N GLU A 3 5.31 -3.28 -9.61
CA GLU A 3 5.59 -4.56 -8.96
C GLU A 3 4.70 -4.79 -7.73
N ALA A 4 4.43 -3.73 -6.97
CA ALA A 4 3.52 -3.80 -5.82
C ALA A 4 2.10 -4.22 -6.25
N ILE A 5 1.58 -3.65 -7.35
CA ILE A 5 0.28 -4.05 -7.92
C ILE A 5 0.31 -5.53 -8.32
N VAL A 6 1.36 -5.97 -9.04
CA VAL A 6 1.51 -7.37 -9.47
C VAL A 6 1.55 -8.33 -8.27
N LYS A 7 2.21 -7.94 -7.18
CA LYS A 7 2.30 -8.73 -5.95
C LYS A 7 0.98 -8.72 -5.16
N ALA A 8 0.27 -7.60 -5.11
CA ALA A 8 -0.99 -7.48 -4.38
C ALA A 8 -2.15 -8.22 -5.06
N CYS A 9 -2.18 -8.24 -6.39
CA CYS A 9 -3.29 -8.82 -7.15
C CYS A 9 -3.39 -10.34 -7.03
N PRO A 10 -4.61 -10.90 -6.98
CA PRO A 10 -4.80 -12.35 -7.03
C PRO A 10 -4.34 -12.90 -8.38
N LYS A 11 -3.66 -14.04 -8.33
CA LYS A 11 -3.20 -14.77 -9.51
C LYS A 11 -4.13 -15.94 -9.80
N GLN A 12 -4.41 -16.19 -11.08
CA GLN A 12 -5.11 -17.38 -11.53
C GLN A 12 -4.21 -18.62 -11.38
N ARG A 13 -4.80 -19.82 -11.50
CA ARG A 13 -4.06 -21.10 -11.43
C ARG A 13 -2.92 -21.22 -12.46
N ASN A 14 -3.02 -20.51 -13.58
CA ASN A 14 -2.00 -20.43 -14.64
C ASN A 14 -0.95 -19.31 -14.41
N GLY A 15 -0.96 -18.65 -13.25
CA GLY A 15 -0.05 -17.55 -12.92
C GLY A 15 -0.43 -16.18 -13.49
N LYS A 16 -1.49 -16.07 -14.30
CA LYS A 16 -1.94 -14.78 -14.86
C LYS A 16 -2.55 -13.89 -13.77
N ILE A 17 -2.19 -12.63 -13.80
CA ILE A 17 -2.71 -11.61 -12.88
C ILE A 17 -4.16 -11.30 -13.25
N LYS A 18 -5.08 -11.38 -12.29
CA LYS A 18 -6.50 -11.12 -12.50
C LYS A 18 -6.84 -9.71 -12.03
N ASN A 19 -7.62 -8.97 -12.84
CA ASN A 19 -8.24 -7.68 -12.46
C ASN A 19 -7.26 -6.59 -11.96
N TRP A 20 -6.00 -6.58 -12.43
CA TRP A 20 -4.99 -5.63 -11.96
C TRP A 20 -5.41 -4.15 -12.08
N HIS A 21 -6.18 -3.81 -13.10
CA HIS A 21 -6.67 -2.45 -13.33
C HIS A 21 -7.57 -1.94 -12.20
N LYS A 22 -8.23 -2.85 -11.46
CA LYS A 22 -9.05 -2.48 -10.30
C LYS A 22 -8.22 -2.08 -9.07
N TYR A 23 -6.92 -2.37 -9.08
CA TYR A 23 -6.01 -2.05 -7.98
C TYR A 23 -5.26 -0.73 -8.20
N ILE A 24 -5.46 -0.03 -9.32
CA ILE A 24 -4.70 1.20 -9.63
C ILE A 24 -5.01 2.29 -8.60
N ASP A 25 -6.29 2.56 -8.35
CA ASP A 25 -6.70 3.65 -7.46
C ASP A 25 -6.18 3.44 -6.03
N ILE A 26 -6.37 2.22 -5.52
CA ILE A 26 -5.90 1.86 -4.18
C ILE A 26 -4.37 1.82 -4.09
N ALA A 27 -3.67 1.46 -5.17
CA ALA A 27 -2.21 1.47 -5.19
C ALA A 27 -1.63 2.88 -5.17
N VAL A 28 -2.24 3.80 -5.93
CA VAL A 28 -1.85 5.22 -5.90
C VAL A 28 -2.14 5.82 -4.53
N PHE A 29 -3.27 5.47 -3.92
CA PHE A 29 -3.58 5.90 -2.56
C PHE A 29 -2.57 5.34 -1.55
N ALA A 30 -2.30 4.04 -1.57
CA ALA A 30 -1.31 3.39 -0.72
C ALA A 30 0.08 4.05 -0.82
N ASP A 31 0.52 4.39 -2.04
CA ASP A 31 1.80 5.07 -2.29
C ASP A 31 1.85 6.46 -1.65
N ARG A 32 0.75 7.22 -1.72
CA ARG A 32 0.66 8.58 -1.15
C ARG A 32 0.60 8.60 0.38
N VAL A 33 0.04 7.57 0.99
CA VAL A 33 -0.14 7.47 2.45
C VAL A 33 0.93 6.62 3.13
N THR A 34 1.90 6.08 2.36
CA THR A 34 3.05 5.36 2.92
C THR A 34 4.22 6.31 3.12
N THR A 35 4.83 6.25 4.30
CA THR A 35 6.00 7.06 4.65
C THR A 35 7.17 6.73 3.74
N SER A 36 7.78 7.76 3.13
CA SER A 36 8.99 7.59 2.34
C SER A 36 10.21 7.41 3.22
N SER A 37 11.07 6.44 2.91
CA SER A 37 12.36 6.25 3.61
C SER A 37 13.35 7.40 3.37
N VAL A 38 13.16 8.18 2.31
CA VAL A 38 14.05 9.31 1.96
C VAL A 38 13.71 10.55 2.76
N THR A 39 12.41 10.87 2.89
CA THR A 39 11.96 12.12 3.55
C THR A 39 11.50 11.90 4.97
N GLY A 40 11.13 10.67 5.35
CA GLY A 40 10.50 10.37 6.64
C GLY A 40 9.03 10.80 6.73
N TYR A 41 8.43 11.32 5.65
CA TYR A 41 7.04 11.78 5.60
C TYR A 41 6.23 11.07 4.51
N THR A 42 4.91 11.06 4.65
CA THR A 42 4.01 10.61 3.57
C THR A 42 3.97 11.67 2.45
N PRO A 43 3.92 11.27 1.16
CA PRO A 43 3.69 12.23 0.07
C PRO A 43 2.42 13.06 0.26
N TYR A 44 1.38 12.48 0.86
CA TYR A 44 0.15 13.19 1.21
C TYR A 44 0.43 14.35 2.19
N TYR A 45 1.15 14.09 3.28
CA TYR A 45 1.52 15.13 4.24
C TYR A 45 2.36 16.24 3.60
N LEU A 46 3.32 15.89 2.76
CA LEU A 46 4.15 16.89 2.07
C LEU A 46 3.34 17.79 1.14
N LEU A 47 2.24 17.28 0.56
CA LEU A 47 1.38 18.05 -0.33
C LEU A 47 0.33 18.87 0.42
N HIS A 48 -0.24 18.32 1.49
CA HIS A 48 -1.41 18.89 2.16
C HIS A 48 -1.12 19.51 3.53
N GLY A 49 0.06 19.26 4.11
CA GLY A 49 0.45 19.73 5.45
C GLY A 49 -0.27 19.03 6.60
N VAL A 50 -1.04 17.98 6.32
CA VAL A 50 -1.80 17.18 7.29
C VAL A 50 -1.70 15.71 6.91
N GLU A 51 -1.70 14.81 7.90
CA GLU A 51 -1.69 13.36 7.63
C GLU A 51 -3.05 12.91 7.08
N PRO A 52 -3.09 11.91 6.18
CA PRO A 52 -4.32 11.37 5.64
C PRO A 52 -5.09 10.64 6.75
N LEU A 53 -6.40 10.89 6.86
CA LEU A 53 -7.28 10.10 7.72
C LEU A 53 -7.64 8.79 7.00
N LEU A 54 -7.09 7.67 7.47
CA LEU A 54 -7.44 6.35 6.94
C LEU A 54 -8.69 5.81 7.65
N PRO A 55 -9.54 5.02 6.96
CA PRO A 55 -10.73 4.41 7.56
C PRO A 55 -10.43 3.62 8.86
N MET A 56 -9.22 3.09 9.00
CA MET A 56 -8.78 2.30 10.18
C MET A 56 -7.91 3.09 11.17
N ASP A 57 -7.66 4.39 10.94
CA ASP A 57 -6.96 5.24 11.93
C ASP A 57 -7.87 5.58 13.12
N LEU A 58 -9.19 5.42 12.95
CA LEU A 58 -10.19 5.71 13.98
C LEU A 58 -10.51 4.50 14.88
N ILE A 59 -10.17 3.28 14.45
CA ILE A 59 -10.48 2.03 15.15
C ILE A 59 -9.31 1.07 14.89
N GLU A 60 -8.43 0.88 15.89
CA GLU A 60 -7.18 0.11 15.89
C GLU A 60 -7.19 -1.19 15.05
N ALA A 61 -7.03 -1.10 13.73
CA ALA A 61 -7.01 -2.27 12.83
C ALA A 61 -5.87 -2.22 11.79
N THR A 62 -4.82 -1.45 12.06
CA THR A 62 -3.60 -1.46 11.24
C THR A 62 -2.92 -2.83 11.23
N PHE A 63 -3.31 -3.73 12.14
CA PHE A 63 -2.75 -5.07 12.32
C PHE A 63 -3.51 -6.20 11.61
N MET A 64 -4.56 -5.92 10.83
CA MET A 64 -5.33 -6.97 10.13
C MET A 64 -4.58 -7.65 8.99
N VAL A 65 -3.46 -7.07 8.54
CA VAL A 65 -2.57 -7.66 7.54
C VAL A 65 -1.23 -7.98 8.19
N GLU A 66 -0.88 -9.26 8.21
CA GLU A 66 0.41 -9.74 8.67
C GLU A 66 1.51 -9.51 7.62
N GLY A 67 2.78 -9.54 8.05
CA GLY A 67 3.94 -9.49 7.15
C GLY A 67 4.68 -8.16 7.09
N PHE A 68 4.24 -7.14 7.83
CA PHE A 68 5.05 -5.94 8.05
C PHE A 68 6.29 -6.30 8.87
N GLN A 69 7.46 -6.18 8.27
CA GLN A 69 8.75 -6.43 8.91
C GLN A 69 9.75 -5.33 8.52
N SER A 70 10.74 -5.08 9.38
CA SER A 70 11.82 -4.15 9.04
C SER A 70 12.65 -4.72 7.88
N GLY A 71 13.10 -3.85 6.97
CA GLY A 71 13.95 -4.23 5.84
C GLY A 71 13.22 -4.88 4.66
N ILE A 72 11.89 -4.92 4.64
CA ILE A 72 11.15 -5.33 3.43
C ILE A 72 11.36 -4.30 2.30
N SER A 73 11.30 -4.78 1.06
CA SER A 73 11.42 -3.91 -0.10
C SER A 73 10.20 -3.01 -0.25
N THR A 74 10.38 -1.84 -0.88
CA THR A 74 9.31 -0.86 -1.08
C THR A 74 8.11 -1.44 -1.81
N GLU A 75 8.34 -2.30 -2.81
CA GLU A 75 7.25 -2.94 -3.54
C GLU A 75 6.49 -4.00 -2.72
N GLU A 76 7.14 -4.65 -1.75
CA GLU A 76 6.47 -5.56 -0.82
C GLU A 76 5.66 -4.79 0.21
N LEU A 77 6.24 -3.72 0.78
CA LEU A 77 5.56 -2.81 1.69
C LEU A 77 4.28 -2.25 1.05
N LEU A 78 4.40 -1.73 -0.17
CA LEU A 78 3.25 -1.20 -0.91
C LEU A 78 2.24 -2.30 -1.26
N ALA A 79 2.69 -3.52 -1.57
CA ALA A 79 1.77 -4.63 -1.82
C ALA A 79 0.96 -5.00 -0.57
N LEU A 80 1.58 -5.00 0.61
CA LEU A 80 0.90 -5.20 1.90
C LEU A 80 -0.09 -4.06 2.19
N ARG A 81 0.32 -2.80 1.95
CA ARG A 81 -0.56 -1.64 2.11
C ARG A 81 -1.77 -1.67 1.17
N ILE A 82 -1.59 -2.10 -0.08
CA ILE A 82 -2.70 -2.30 -1.03
C ILE A 82 -3.68 -3.36 -0.55
N ARG A 83 -3.22 -4.41 0.15
CA ARG A 83 -4.11 -5.45 0.71
C ARG A 83 -4.80 -5.01 2.00
N GLN A 84 -4.18 -4.09 2.73
CA GLN A 84 -4.70 -3.57 4.00
C GLN A 84 -5.83 -2.57 3.79
N LEU A 85 -5.73 -1.74 2.76
CA LEU A 85 -6.70 -0.70 2.40
C LEU A 85 -7.80 -1.27 1.50
#